data_AF-A0A093E214-F1
#
_entry.id   AF-A0A093E214-F1
#
_cell.length_a   1.000
_cell.length_b   1.000
_cell.length_c   1.000
_cell.angle_alpha   90.00
_cell.angle_beta   90.00
_cell.angle_gamma   90.00
#
_symmetry.space_group_name_H-M   'P 1'
#
loop_
_entity.id
_entity.type
_entity.pdbx_description
1 polymer ?
#
loop_
_entity_poly.entity_id
_entity_poly.type
_entity_poly.pdbx_seq_one_letter_code
_entity_poly.pdbx_strand_id
1 'polypeptide(L)'
;LNVTEEKFVLDTLAGCIEYKSLLDVIVNAFFVRDGRYCLISERNFYKALQVSKCCYSRSPGFASRIVKSLDAAKMQKFLRFFFNALYLNTWIKDEWSRFYDSLYVKENWIDPLLRWQPKVQQLIEQLTDKLNNCTTTVKTSAVTQPKEFNLTAPKPRAIPVPLPIPVLGKRLPVPPSTYKPPKETKQLEEIKIKNRRKAEVNQVSYLCDKFFLNSLLVQGTFLTGRDIVFFLPQYLEVVWELVLRQYFEELQIDNIPIKLNAAAILREGALYQRKMEQELKRIENLLRGAGDPSEFLEWQKQMRGKDLEEQLAETECRRLQGKLSREEAVLAHQNVTQENKKKADLMREEKAELMHQYAQKRLQEQQEMRELVEQVVEGHKNAKQAKIKLQKYKQQIVQEVSEENRELLRQALEEEEEKLRKRYELIQQIRAIESLPSLRHKFVDLTETGGHGLICEMSVVELRERLALLREAQKAAEEEKRDQIIHEKRAKEQLLLDTLDQISLFRAELGRAAALKQEEKKRKSQSGERPVKDERILNLQKKIVEKTMERKKQAELL
;
A
#
# COMPACT_ATOMS: atom_id res chain seq x y z
N LEU A 1 -32.37 -2.44 18.05
CA LEU A 1 -33.49 -3.04 17.29
C LEU A 1 -34.75 -2.90 18.15
N ASN A 2 -35.93 -3.38 17.75
CA ASN A 2 -37.01 -3.52 18.74
C ASN A 2 -36.72 -4.71 19.67
N VAL A 3 -37.17 -4.67 20.93
CA VAL A 3 -36.92 -5.74 21.93
C VAL A 3 -37.41 -7.12 21.46
N THR A 4 -38.43 -7.15 20.59
CA THR A 4 -38.95 -8.36 19.93
C THR A 4 -38.06 -8.87 18.79
N GLU A 5 -37.35 -7.97 18.10
CA GLU A 5 -36.41 -8.31 17.03
C GLU A 5 -35.07 -8.78 17.60
N GLU A 6 -34.63 -8.26 18.74
CA GLU A 6 -33.40 -8.69 19.43
C GLU A 6 -33.52 -10.11 19.97
N LYS A 7 -34.65 -10.43 20.61
CA LYS A 7 -34.98 -11.81 21.02
C LYS A 7 -35.01 -12.74 19.82
N PHE A 8 -35.73 -12.38 18.75
CA PHE A 8 -35.78 -13.19 17.53
C PHE A 8 -34.39 -13.47 16.92
N VAL A 9 -33.46 -12.50 16.95
CA VAL A 9 -32.08 -12.71 16.47
C VAL A 9 -31.31 -13.66 17.38
N LEU A 10 -31.41 -13.50 18.71
CA LEU A 10 -30.79 -14.42 19.67
C LEU A 10 -31.34 -15.85 19.54
N ASP A 11 -32.66 -15.99 19.46
CA ASP A 11 -33.37 -17.26 19.25
C ASP A 11 -32.92 -17.93 17.94
N THR A 12 -32.85 -17.16 16.83
CA THR A 12 -32.37 -17.67 15.53
C THR A 12 -30.91 -18.11 15.59
N LEU A 13 -30.05 -17.43 16.37
CA LEU A 13 -28.65 -17.81 16.55
C LEU A 13 -28.49 -19.06 17.44
N ALA A 14 -29.30 -19.18 18.51
CA ALA A 14 -29.35 -20.38 19.35
C ALA A 14 -29.76 -21.61 18.52
N GLY A 15 -30.87 -21.53 17.78
CA GLY A 15 -31.31 -22.59 16.88
C GLY A 15 -30.30 -22.92 15.76
N CYS A 16 -29.44 -21.98 15.35
CA CYS A 16 -28.34 -22.25 14.41
C CYS A 16 -27.21 -23.10 15.01
N ILE A 17 -27.08 -23.12 16.34
CA ILE A 17 -26.12 -23.92 17.09
C ILE A 17 -26.74 -25.28 17.44
N GLU A 18 -27.97 -25.28 17.97
CA GLU A 18 -28.72 -26.47 18.39
C GLU A 18 -28.98 -27.43 17.22
N TYR A 19 -29.64 -26.94 16.15
CA TYR A 19 -30.05 -27.79 15.01
C TYR A 19 -28.95 -27.93 13.94
N LYS A 20 -27.69 -27.58 14.26
CA LYS A 20 -26.58 -27.43 13.30
C LYS A 20 -26.44 -28.60 12.30
N SER A 21 -26.56 -29.84 12.75
CA SER A 21 -26.50 -31.06 11.93
C SER A 21 -27.63 -31.10 10.88
N LEU A 22 -28.87 -30.89 11.33
CA LEU A 22 -30.09 -30.85 10.52
C LEU A 22 -30.08 -29.72 9.47
N LEU A 23 -29.45 -28.59 9.81
CA LEU A 23 -29.22 -27.47 8.88
C LEU A 23 -28.14 -27.79 7.85
N ASP A 24 -27.05 -28.46 8.25
CA ASP A 24 -25.96 -28.82 7.34
C ASP A 24 -26.40 -29.82 6.27
N VAL A 25 -27.34 -30.74 6.54
CA VAL A 25 -27.92 -31.66 5.53
C VAL A 25 -28.44 -30.89 4.31
N ILE A 26 -29.36 -29.94 4.52
CA ILE A 26 -30.01 -29.19 3.43
C ILE A 26 -29.05 -28.19 2.78
N VAL A 27 -28.25 -27.48 3.58
CA VAL A 27 -27.33 -26.47 3.04
C VAL A 27 -26.22 -27.12 2.22
N ASN A 28 -25.67 -28.27 2.64
CA ASN A 28 -24.73 -29.04 1.81
C ASN A 28 -25.40 -29.52 0.51
N ALA A 29 -26.60 -30.10 0.58
CA ALA A 29 -27.33 -30.57 -0.60
C ALA A 29 -27.66 -29.43 -1.59
N PHE A 30 -27.97 -28.23 -1.09
CA PHE A 30 -28.14 -27.03 -1.92
C PHE A 30 -26.85 -26.67 -2.66
N PHE A 31 -25.71 -26.55 -1.96
CA PHE A 31 -24.43 -26.19 -2.59
C PHE A 31 -23.99 -27.21 -3.68
N VAL A 32 -24.30 -28.50 -3.51
CA VAL A 32 -24.01 -29.55 -4.52
C VAL A 32 -24.89 -29.44 -5.76
N ARG A 33 -26.18 -29.14 -5.58
CA ARG A 33 -27.18 -29.06 -6.68
C ARG A 33 -27.23 -27.67 -7.32
N ASP A 34 -27.91 -26.72 -6.68
CA ASP A 34 -28.27 -25.42 -7.27
C ASP A 34 -27.34 -24.26 -6.83
N GLY A 35 -26.62 -24.43 -5.72
CA GLY A 35 -25.86 -23.40 -5.03
C GLY A 35 -24.46 -23.13 -5.57
N ARG A 36 -24.08 -23.68 -6.74
CA ARG A 36 -22.71 -23.58 -7.31
C ARG A 36 -22.19 -22.15 -7.53
N TYR A 37 -23.09 -21.17 -7.62
CA TYR A 37 -22.78 -19.74 -7.78
C TYR A 37 -22.91 -18.92 -6.47
N CYS A 38 -23.13 -19.59 -5.33
CA CYS A 38 -23.16 -18.98 -4.00
C CYS A 38 -21.78 -19.08 -3.35
N LEU A 39 -21.41 -18.10 -2.55
CA LEU A 39 -20.12 -18.09 -1.85
C LEU A 39 -20.20 -18.95 -0.58
N ILE A 40 -19.08 -19.59 -0.22
CA ILE A 40 -18.99 -20.40 1.01
C ILE A 40 -19.25 -19.54 2.27
N SER A 41 -18.92 -18.24 2.23
CA SER A 41 -19.26 -17.27 3.27
C SER A 41 -20.77 -17.07 3.47
N GLU A 42 -21.59 -17.29 2.45
CA GLU A 42 -23.05 -17.13 2.51
C GLU A 42 -23.75 -18.33 3.19
N ARG A 43 -23.03 -19.44 3.42
CA ARG A 43 -23.51 -20.66 4.08
C ARG A 43 -24.25 -20.39 5.40
N ASN A 44 -23.77 -19.41 6.18
CA ASN A 44 -24.36 -19.07 7.47
C ASN A 44 -25.71 -18.34 7.33
N PHE A 45 -25.92 -17.56 6.26
CA PHE A 45 -27.21 -16.90 6.01
C PHE A 45 -28.28 -17.92 5.62
N TYR A 46 -27.93 -18.94 4.82
CA TYR A 46 -28.86 -20.02 4.47
C TYR A 46 -29.29 -20.84 5.70
N LYS A 47 -28.36 -21.12 6.64
CA LYS A 47 -28.70 -21.73 7.93
C LYS A 47 -29.64 -20.86 8.77
N ALA A 48 -29.35 -19.58 8.92
CA ALA A 48 -30.18 -18.65 9.69
C ALA A 48 -31.59 -18.52 9.10
N LEU A 49 -31.71 -18.49 7.76
CA LEU A 49 -33.00 -18.48 7.06
C LEU A 49 -33.78 -19.79 7.26
N GLN A 50 -33.09 -20.94 7.29
CA GLN A 50 -33.71 -22.24 7.57
C GLN A 50 -34.22 -22.30 9.02
N VAL A 51 -33.42 -21.95 10.03
CA VAL A 51 -33.85 -21.91 11.46
C VAL A 51 -35.01 -20.94 11.67
N SER A 52 -34.91 -19.72 11.12
CA SER A 52 -35.96 -18.71 11.12
C SER A 52 -37.30 -19.24 10.60
N LYS A 53 -37.31 -20.33 9.82
CA LYS A 53 -38.47 -20.81 9.10
C LYS A 53 -38.95 -22.20 9.53
N CYS A 54 -38.07 -23.08 10.01
CA CYS A 54 -38.42 -24.32 10.70
C CYS A 54 -38.95 -24.04 12.12
N CYS A 55 -38.21 -23.24 12.90
CA CYS A 55 -38.45 -23.10 14.34
C CYS A 55 -39.36 -21.89 14.64
N TYR A 56 -39.05 -20.73 14.08
CA TYR A 56 -39.65 -19.44 14.50
C TYR A 56 -40.84 -19.00 13.63
N SER A 57 -41.83 -19.89 13.51
CA SER A 57 -43.04 -19.70 12.70
C SER A 57 -43.94 -18.51 13.09
N ARG A 58 -43.66 -17.81 14.19
CA ARG A 58 -44.51 -16.75 14.77
C ARG A 58 -44.43 -15.39 14.07
N SER A 59 -43.35 -15.08 13.33
CA SER A 59 -43.09 -13.75 12.74
C SER A 59 -42.66 -13.79 11.27
N PRO A 60 -43.59 -13.79 10.29
CA PRO A 60 -43.24 -13.77 8.87
C PRO A 60 -42.70 -12.41 8.39
N GLY A 61 -42.95 -11.33 9.13
CA GLY A 61 -42.57 -9.97 8.73
C GLY A 61 -41.06 -9.71 8.78
N PHE A 62 -40.34 -10.31 9.73
CA PHE A 62 -38.89 -10.09 9.86
C PHE A 62 -38.09 -10.92 8.86
N ALA A 63 -38.41 -12.22 8.73
CA ALA A 63 -37.76 -13.10 7.75
C ALA A 63 -37.92 -12.59 6.30
N SER A 64 -39.10 -12.04 5.95
CA SER A 64 -39.33 -11.47 4.62
C SER A 64 -38.62 -10.13 4.36
N ARG A 65 -38.23 -9.37 5.40
CA ARG A 65 -37.29 -8.24 5.27
C ARG A 65 -35.88 -8.74 4.93
N ILE A 66 -35.37 -9.74 5.67
CA ILE A 66 -34.04 -10.35 5.43
C ILE A 66 -33.95 -10.90 4.01
N VAL A 67 -34.95 -11.67 3.56
CA VAL A 67 -35.02 -12.20 2.19
C VAL A 67 -34.99 -11.08 1.12
N LYS A 68 -35.54 -9.90 1.43
CA LYS A 68 -35.57 -8.75 0.52
C LYS A 68 -34.34 -7.84 0.61
N SER A 69 -33.42 -8.07 1.56
CA SER A 69 -32.15 -7.33 1.69
C SER A 69 -30.92 -8.11 1.22
N LEU A 70 -31.04 -9.41 0.95
CA LEU A 70 -30.01 -10.21 0.28
C LEU A 70 -30.27 -10.29 -1.24
N ASP A 71 -29.31 -10.82 -2.00
CA ASP A 71 -29.42 -10.95 -3.46
C ASP A 71 -30.66 -11.74 -3.89
N ALA A 72 -31.49 -11.13 -4.75
CA ALA A 72 -32.76 -11.70 -5.18
C ALA A 72 -32.58 -13.03 -5.93
N ALA A 73 -31.55 -13.15 -6.79
CA ALA A 73 -31.35 -14.35 -7.61
C ALA A 73 -30.92 -15.57 -6.77
N LYS A 74 -30.00 -15.38 -5.81
CA LYS A 74 -29.60 -16.42 -4.85
C LYS A 74 -30.74 -16.83 -3.93
N MET A 75 -31.46 -15.86 -3.35
CA MET A 75 -32.55 -16.15 -2.40
C MET A 75 -33.74 -16.83 -3.09
N GLN A 76 -34.09 -16.44 -4.32
CA GLN A 76 -35.10 -17.11 -5.15
C GLN A 76 -34.74 -18.59 -5.38
N LYS A 77 -33.48 -18.89 -5.73
CA LYS A 77 -32.99 -20.26 -5.92
C LYS A 77 -33.03 -21.08 -4.63
N PHE A 78 -32.51 -20.55 -3.52
CA PHE A 78 -32.52 -21.26 -2.24
C PHE A 78 -33.94 -21.54 -1.73
N LEU A 79 -34.85 -20.56 -1.80
CA LEU A 79 -36.25 -20.75 -1.40
C LEU A 79 -36.96 -21.77 -2.30
N ARG A 80 -36.73 -21.76 -3.61
CA ARG A 80 -37.27 -22.75 -4.55
C ARG A 80 -36.74 -24.17 -4.29
N PHE A 81 -35.47 -24.31 -3.89
CA PHE A 81 -34.88 -25.59 -3.51
C PHE A 81 -35.48 -26.11 -2.20
N PHE A 82 -35.49 -25.30 -1.14
CA PHE A 82 -35.90 -25.72 0.20
C PHE A 82 -37.42 -25.92 0.33
N PHE A 83 -38.26 -25.11 -0.34
CA PHE A 83 -39.73 -25.26 -0.33
C PHE A 83 -40.28 -26.15 -1.45
N ASN A 84 -39.45 -27.03 -2.01
CA ASN A 84 -39.92 -28.07 -2.91
C ASN A 84 -40.60 -29.20 -2.11
N ALA A 85 -41.93 -29.29 -2.21
CA ALA A 85 -42.72 -30.33 -1.54
C ALA A 85 -42.28 -31.77 -1.85
N LEU A 86 -41.69 -32.03 -3.03
CA LEU A 86 -41.13 -33.34 -3.37
C LEU A 86 -39.90 -33.66 -2.53
N TYR A 87 -39.04 -32.66 -2.26
CA TYR A 87 -37.83 -32.84 -1.45
C TYR A 87 -38.16 -32.93 0.04
N LEU A 88 -39.08 -32.08 0.52
CA LEU A 88 -39.54 -32.06 1.92
C LEU A 88 -40.19 -33.39 2.35
N ASN A 89 -40.95 -34.04 1.48
CA ASN A 89 -41.64 -35.31 1.78
C ASN A 89 -40.83 -36.57 1.49
N THR A 90 -39.69 -36.47 0.80
CA THR A 90 -38.78 -37.60 0.51
C THR A 90 -37.47 -37.42 1.29
N TRP A 91 -36.34 -37.26 0.60
CA TRP A 91 -35.01 -37.34 1.18
C TRP A 91 -34.75 -36.37 2.35
N ILE A 92 -35.41 -35.20 2.41
CA ILE A 92 -35.28 -34.31 3.59
C ILE A 92 -35.91 -34.97 4.82
N LYS A 93 -37.10 -35.56 4.68
CA LYS A 93 -37.73 -36.33 5.76
C LYS A 93 -36.85 -37.50 6.18
N ASP A 94 -36.33 -38.24 5.22
CA ASP A 94 -35.58 -39.47 5.48
C ASP A 94 -34.24 -39.18 6.18
N GLU A 95 -33.52 -38.14 5.75
CA GLU A 95 -32.29 -37.66 6.39
C GLU A 95 -32.56 -37.05 7.78
N TRP A 96 -33.64 -36.28 7.95
CA TRP A 96 -34.02 -35.74 9.27
C TRP A 96 -34.48 -36.84 10.23
N SER A 97 -35.12 -37.90 9.72
CA SER A 97 -35.54 -39.09 10.49
C SER A 97 -34.37 -39.96 10.99
N ARG A 98 -33.12 -39.65 10.61
CA ARG A 98 -31.91 -40.25 11.21
C ARG A 98 -31.47 -39.58 12.51
N PHE A 99 -31.96 -38.38 12.79
CA PHE A 99 -31.59 -37.59 13.97
C PHE A 99 -32.71 -37.48 15.01
N TYR A 100 -33.97 -37.60 14.58
CA TYR A 100 -35.18 -37.46 15.41
C TYR A 100 -36.28 -38.39 14.90
N ASP A 101 -37.26 -38.74 15.76
CA ASP A 101 -38.34 -39.65 15.40
C ASP A 101 -39.14 -39.18 14.18
N SER A 102 -39.43 -40.08 13.24
CA SER A 102 -40.07 -39.71 11.96
C SER A 102 -41.48 -39.09 12.11
N LEU A 103 -42.18 -39.38 13.21
CA LEU A 103 -43.42 -38.71 13.59
C LEU A 103 -43.16 -37.26 14.03
N TYR A 104 -42.22 -37.05 14.96
CA TYR A 104 -41.83 -35.73 15.46
C TYR A 104 -41.33 -34.83 14.32
N VAL A 105 -40.48 -35.38 13.43
CA VAL A 105 -39.95 -34.71 12.22
C VAL A 105 -41.09 -34.26 11.29
N LYS A 106 -42.10 -35.12 11.11
CA LYS A 106 -43.25 -34.82 10.25
C LYS A 106 -44.09 -33.69 10.85
N GLU A 107 -44.55 -33.85 12.09
CA GLU A 107 -45.53 -32.97 12.74
C GLU A 107 -44.95 -31.59 13.10
N ASN A 108 -43.70 -31.53 13.58
CA ASN A 108 -43.10 -30.28 14.07
C ASN A 108 -42.35 -29.50 13.00
N TRP A 109 -41.87 -30.14 11.93
CA TRP A 109 -41.07 -29.47 10.90
C TRP A 109 -41.66 -29.55 9.50
N ILE A 110 -42.01 -30.74 8.99
CA ILE A 110 -42.45 -30.89 7.59
C ILE A 110 -43.85 -30.29 7.38
N ASP A 111 -44.84 -30.70 8.18
CA ASP A 111 -46.22 -30.23 8.02
C ASP A 111 -46.33 -28.69 8.19
N PRO A 112 -45.60 -28.05 9.13
CA PRO A 112 -45.46 -26.59 9.16
C PRO A 112 -44.77 -25.98 7.93
N LEU A 113 -43.69 -26.56 7.41
CA LEU A 113 -43.02 -26.05 6.21
C LEU A 113 -43.93 -26.12 4.97
N LEU A 114 -44.67 -27.21 4.80
CA LEU A 114 -45.69 -27.37 3.76
C LEU A 114 -46.82 -26.35 3.93
N ARG A 115 -47.32 -26.13 5.16
CA ARG A 115 -48.32 -25.07 5.46
C ARG A 115 -47.82 -23.66 5.12
N TRP A 116 -46.50 -23.43 5.13
CA TRP A 116 -45.90 -22.16 4.73
C TRP A 116 -45.59 -22.04 3.23
N GLN A 117 -45.61 -23.15 2.47
CA GLN A 117 -45.27 -23.20 1.05
C GLN A 117 -45.97 -22.12 0.18
N PRO A 118 -47.31 -21.93 0.21
CA PRO A 118 -47.97 -20.92 -0.64
C PRO A 118 -47.52 -19.49 -0.35
N LYS A 119 -47.22 -19.17 0.91
CA LYS A 119 -46.70 -17.85 1.31
C LYS A 119 -45.22 -17.66 0.93
N VAL A 120 -44.48 -18.74 0.67
CA VAL A 120 -43.13 -18.67 0.12
C VAL A 120 -43.16 -18.63 -1.41
N GLN A 121 -44.09 -19.31 -2.07
CA GLN A 121 -44.33 -19.19 -3.51
C GLN A 121 -44.62 -17.74 -3.92
N GLN A 122 -45.52 -17.06 -3.20
CA GLN A 122 -45.78 -15.62 -3.39
C GLN A 122 -44.53 -14.73 -3.21
N LEU A 123 -43.57 -15.12 -2.34
CA LEU A 123 -42.29 -14.42 -2.19
C LEU A 123 -41.30 -14.76 -3.31
N ILE A 124 -41.30 -15.99 -3.82
CA ILE A 124 -40.51 -16.41 -4.98
C ILE A 124 -40.99 -15.66 -6.23
N GLU A 125 -42.31 -15.52 -6.44
CA GLU A 125 -42.92 -14.69 -7.48
C GLU A 125 -42.45 -13.24 -7.38
N GLN A 126 -42.60 -12.59 -6.21
CA GLN A 126 -42.10 -11.23 -5.97
C GLN A 126 -40.58 -11.04 -6.20
N LEU A 127 -39.77 -12.09 -6.06
CA LEU A 127 -38.34 -12.05 -6.40
C LEU A 127 -38.10 -12.29 -7.90
N THR A 128 -38.93 -13.11 -8.54
CA THR A 128 -38.91 -13.37 -9.99
C THR A 128 -39.27 -12.11 -10.77
N ASP A 129 -40.34 -11.41 -10.37
CA ASP A 129 -40.77 -10.17 -10.99
C ASP A 129 -39.71 -9.07 -10.86
N LYS A 130 -39.07 -8.98 -9.69
CA LYS A 130 -37.93 -8.07 -9.46
C LYS A 130 -36.74 -8.38 -10.38
N LEU A 131 -36.45 -9.66 -10.62
CA LEU A 131 -35.37 -10.08 -11.51
C LEU A 131 -35.69 -9.67 -12.96
N ASN A 132 -36.89 -10.00 -13.44
CA ASN A 132 -37.36 -9.72 -14.79
C ASN A 132 -37.44 -8.21 -15.09
N ASN A 133 -37.91 -7.41 -14.11
CA ASN A 133 -37.98 -5.95 -14.21
C ASN A 133 -36.62 -5.26 -14.10
N CYS A 134 -35.57 -5.96 -13.66
CA CYS A 134 -34.21 -5.40 -13.64
C CYS A 134 -33.52 -5.50 -15.02
N THR A 135 -33.94 -6.44 -15.87
CA THR A 135 -33.39 -6.62 -17.23
C THR A 135 -33.92 -5.61 -18.26
N THR A 136 -35.00 -4.88 -17.99
CA THR A 136 -35.68 -4.01 -18.97
C THR A 136 -35.21 -2.55 -18.99
N THR A 137 -34.27 -2.13 -18.12
CA THR A 137 -33.72 -0.76 -18.12
C THR A 137 -32.41 -0.61 -18.90
N VAL A 138 -32.14 -1.47 -19.88
CA VAL A 138 -31.14 -1.17 -20.93
C VAL A 138 -31.72 -0.06 -21.79
N LYS A 139 -31.15 1.15 -21.71
CA LYS A 139 -31.48 2.24 -22.63
C LYS A 139 -31.02 1.85 -24.04
N THR A 140 -31.94 1.38 -24.87
CA THR A 140 -31.72 1.17 -26.30
C THR A 140 -31.47 2.51 -26.97
N SER A 141 -30.19 2.84 -27.18
CA SER A 141 -29.79 3.88 -28.13
C SER A 141 -30.42 3.56 -29.50
N ALA A 142 -31.03 4.54 -30.14
CA ALA A 142 -31.79 4.34 -31.37
C ALA A 142 -30.97 3.57 -32.43
N VAL A 143 -31.55 2.49 -32.97
CA VAL A 143 -30.92 1.68 -34.00
C VAL A 143 -30.80 2.52 -35.28
N THR A 144 -29.58 2.75 -35.74
CA THR A 144 -29.31 3.46 -36.99
C THR A 144 -29.90 2.68 -38.16
N GLN A 145 -30.98 3.19 -38.76
CA GLN A 145 -31.54 2.59 -39.97
C GLN A 145 -30.58 2.80 -41.15
N PRO A 146 -30.33 1.77 -41.99
CA PRO A 146 -29.59 1.95 -43.23
C PRO A 146 -30.34 2.90 -44.16
N LYS A 147 -29.70 4.01 -44.55
CA LYS A 147 -30.22 4.86 -45.62
C LYS A 147 -29.87 4.22 -46.96
N GLU A 148 -30.88 3.90 -47.76
CA GLU A 148 -30.69 3.34 -49.10
C GLU A 148 -29.83 4.28 -49.96
N PHE A 149 -28.95 3.69 -50.78
CA PHE A 149 -28.04 4.43 -51.64
C PHE A 149 -28.70 4.70 -52.99
N ASN A 150 -28.55 5.92 -53.50
CA ASN A 150 -29.09 6.28 -54.81
C ASN A 150 -28.39 5.45 -55.91
N LEU A 151 -29.15 4.59 -56.59
CA LEU A 151 -28.69 3.92 -57.81
C LEU A 151 -28.55 4.95 -58.94
N THR A 152 -27.33 5.39 -59.21
CA THR A 152 -26.99 6.21 -60.38
C THR A 152 -25.59 5.85 -60.88
N ALA A 153 -25.33 6.09 -62.17
CA ALA A 153 -24.28 5.41 -62.93
C ALA A 153 -22.84 5.50 -62.33
N PRO A 154 -22.03 4.43 -62.48
CA PRO A 154 -20.68 4.40 -61.92
C PRO A 154 -19.77 5.45 -62.56
N LYS A 155 -19.18 6.32 -61.73
CA LYS A 155 -18.08 7.18 -62.15
C LYS A 155 -16.84 6.31 -62.44
N PRO A 156 -16.01 6.67 -63.44
CA PRO A 156 -14.81 5.89 -63.78
C PRO A 156 -13.84 5.81 -62.60
N ARG A 157 -13.18 4.66 -62.44
CA ARG A 157 -12.23 4.41 -61.35
C ARG A 157 -10.98 5.27 -61.51
N ALA A 158 -10.82 6.28 -60.66
CA ALA A 158 -9.52 6.89 -60.42
C ALA A 158 -8.60 5.90 -59.71
N ILE A 159 -7.30 5.90 -60.07
CA ILE A 159 -6.28 5.12 -59.37
C ILE A 159 -6.10 5.71 -57.96
N PRO A 160 -6.17 4.91 -56.88
CA PRO A 160 -6.04 5.44 -55.53
C PRO A 160 -4.60 5.87 -55.25
N VAL A 161 -4.37 7.19 -55.23
CA VAL A 161 -3.18 7.79 -54.60
C VAL A 161 -3.18 7.34 -53.12
N PRO A 162 -2.05 6.83 -52.57
CA PRO A 162 -2.00 6.40 -51.18
C PRO A 162 -2.36 7.58 -50.27
N LEU A 163 -3.36 7.36 -49.41
CA LEU A 163 -3.81 8.37 -48.44
C LEU A 163 -2.61 8.76 -47.54
N PRO A 164 -2.26 10.05 -47.42
CA PRO A 164 -1.25 10.47 -46.47
C PRO A 164 -1.72 10.09 -45.06
N ILE A 165 -0.84 9.45 -44.29
CA ILE A 165 -1.16 8.96 -42.95
C ILE A 165 -1.73 10.13 -42.14
N PRO A 166 -2.96 10.01 -41.58
CA PRO A 166 -3.56 11.09 -40.81
C PRO A 166 -2.63 11.50 -39.67
N VAL A 167 -2.10 12.72 -39.74
CA VAL A 167 -1.22 13.26 -38.69
C VAL A 167 -2.10 13.50 -37.46
N LEU A 168 -2.16 12.49 -36.60
CA LEU A 168 -2.86 12.53 -35.32
C LEU A 168 -2.41 13.78 -34.57
N GLY A 169 -3.32 14.75 -34.43
CA GLY A 169 -3.07 15.99 -33.70
C GLY A 169 -2.48 15.65 -32.34
N LYS A 170 -1.37 16.31 -31.98
CA LYS A 170 -0.61 16.02 -30.76
C LYS A 170 -1.57 15.91 -29.59
N ARG A 171 -1.65 14.71 -28.99
CA ARG A 171 -2.59 14.44 -27.89
C ARG A 171 -2.43 15.53 -26.83
N LEU A 172 -3.55 16.10 -26.37
CA LEU A 172 -3.54 17.06 -25.27
C LEU A 172 -2.75 16.44 -24.10
N PRO A 173 -1.83 17.19 -23.47
CA PRO A 173 -1.02 16.66 -22.38
C PRO A 173 -1.93 16.15 -21.27
N VAL A 174 -1.63 14.96 -20.74
CA VAL A 174 -2.41 14.33 -19.66
C VAL A 174 -2.54 15.35 -18.53
N PRO A 175 -3.77 15.66 -18.06
CA PRO A 175 -3.98 16.80 -17.18
C PRO A 175 -3.17 16.63 -15.89
N PRO A 176 -2.56 17.71 -15.36
CA PRO A 176 -1.64 17.63 -14.21
C PRO A 176 -2.32 17.27 -12.88
N SER A 177 -3.61 16.94 -12.90
CA SER A 177 -4.33 16.26 -11.82
C SER A 177 -4.04 14.75 -11.80
N THR A 178 -3.83 14.09 -12.94
CA THR A 178 -3.58 12.63 -13.01
C THR A 178 -2.29 12.20 -12.31
N TYR A 179 -1.29 13.08 -12.26
CA TYR A 179 -0.04 12.85 -11.54
C TYR A 179 -0.04 13.38 -10.08
N LYS A 180 -1.15 13.95 -9.61
CA LYS A 180 -1.30 14.41 -8.22
C LYS A 180 -2.03 13.31 -7.44
N PRO A 181 -1.37 12.66 -6.45
CA PRO A 181 -2.03 11.64 -5.66
C PRO A 181 -3.18 12.27 -4.84
N PRO A 182 -4.29 11.53 -4.61
CA PRO A 182 -5.53 12.09 -4.07
C PRO A 182 -5.36 12.50 -2.60
N LYS A 183 -6.22 13.41 -2.11
CA LYS A 183 -6.02 14.14 -0.85
C LYS A 183 -5.85 13.20 0.36
N GLU A 184 -6.57 12.10 0.34
CA GLU A 184 -6.60 11.04 1.35
C GLU A 184 -5.20 10.39 1.50
N THR A 185 -4.46 10.19 0.41
CA THR A 185 -3.12 9.57 0.49
C THR A 185 -2.11 10.48 1.20
N LYS A 186 -2.16 11.80 0.94
CA LYS A 186 -1.32 12.77 1.63
C LYS A 186 -1.67 12.87 3.12
N GLN A 187 -2.96 12.82 3.45
CA GLN A 187 -3.42 12.77 4.84
C GLN A 187 -2.93 11.48 5.54
N LEU A 188 -2.95 10.33 4.86
CA LEU A 188 -2.41 9.07 5.38
C LEU A 188 -0.88 9.11 5.54
N GLU A 189 -0.14 9.78 4.66
CA GLU A 189 1.30 10.01 4.79
C GLU A 189 1.61 10.93 5.99
N GLU A 190 0.89 12.04 6.15
CA GLU A 190 1.01 12.90 7.33
C GLU A 190 0.70 12.15 8.63
N ILE A 191 -0.36 11.32 8.66
CA ILE A 191 -0.71 10.50 9.81
C ILE A 191 0.40 9.48 10.11
N LYS A 192 0.96 8.82 9.09
CA LYS A 192 2.12 7.92 9.25
C LYS A 192 3.33 8.65 9.84
N ILE A 193 3.66 9.84 9.35
CA ILE A 193 4.80 10.64 9.85
C ILE A 193 4.55 11.11 11.29
N LYS A 194 3.32 11.58 11.61
CA LYS A 194 2.92 11.98 12.96
C LYS A 194 2.96 10.80 13.95
N ASN A 195 2.46 9.63 13.54
CA ASN A 195 2.49 8.41 14.35
C ASN A 195 3.92 7.88 14.55
N ARG A 196 4.76 7.93 13.50
CA ARG A 196 6.18 7.57 13.59
C ARG A 196 6.92 8.47 14.58
N ARG A 197 6.77 9.80 14.49
CA ARG A 197 7.37 10.75 15.44
C ARG A 197 6.88 10.53 16.87
N LYS A 198 5.59 10.20 17.07
CA LYS A 198 5.06 9.83 18.40
C LYS A 198 5.68 8.53 18.91
N ALA A 199 5.88 7.52 18.06
CA ALA A 199 6.55 6.27 18.46
C ALA A 199 8.03 6.54 18.84
N GLU A 200 8.75 7.32 18.03
CA GLU A 200 10.14 7.73 18.29
C GLU A 200 10.26 8.52 19.61
N VAL A 201 9.39 9.51 19.86
CA VAL A 201 9.36 10.27 21.13
C VAL A 201 8.99 9.39 22.32
N ASN A 202 7.98 8.51 22.20
CA ASN A 202 7.60 7.59 23.28
C ASN A 202 8.73 6.59 23.60
N GLN A 203 9.46 6.13 22.57
CA GLN A 203 10.60 5.23 22.74
C GLN A 203 11.78 5.94 23.42
N VAL A 204 12.09 7.18 23.02
CA VAL A 204 13.11 8.01 23.70
C VAL A 204 12.69 8.37 25.13
N SER A 205 11.42 8.66 25.39
CA SER A 205 10.91 8.88 26.77
C SER A 205 11.09 7.63 27.62
N TYR A 206 10.63 6.47 27.15
CA TYR A 206 10.78 5.19 27.86
C TYR A 206 12.24 4.84 28.16
N LEU A 207 13.15 5.12 27.21
CA LEU A 207 14.59 4.94 27.42
C LEU A 207 15.15 5.96 28.43
N CYS A 208 14.75 7.23 28.38
CA CYS A 208 15.11 8.21 29.40
C CYS A 208 14.60 7.78 30.77
N ASP A 209 13.32 7.46 30.92
CA ASP A 209 12.74 7.01 32.20
C ASP A 209 13.48 5.79 32.75
N LYS A 210 13.86 4.82 31.89
CA LYS A 210 14.59 3.60 32.28
C LYS A 210 16.06 3.86 32.67
N PHE A 211 16.74 4.85 32.07
CA PHE A 211 18.18 5.07 32.27
C PHE A 211 18.53 6.32 33.12
N PHE A 212 17.82 7.44 33.01
CA PHE A 212 18.04 8.64 33.85
C PHE A 212 17.71 8.37 35.33
N LEU A 213 16.65 7.63 35.64
CA LEU A 213 16.28 7.30 37.02
C LEU A 213 17.34 6.45 37.74
N ASN A 214 18.11 5.64 37.00
CA ASN A 214 19.23 4.89 37.56
C ASN A 214 20.51 5.74 37.72
N SER A 215 20.63 6.85 36.99
CA SER A 215 21.78 7.76 37.06
C SER A 215 21.65 8.77 38.21
N LEU A 216 20.48 9.39 38.35
CA LEU A 216 20.24 10.46 39.35
C LEU A 216 20.19 9.97 40.82
N LEU A 217 20.14 8.66 41.07
CA LEU A 217 20.27 8.10 42.42
C LEU A 217 21.69 8.19 43.01
N VAL A 218 22.69 8.59 42.21
CA VAL A 218 24.10 8.69 42.64
C VAL A 218 24.49 10.12 43.06
N GLN A 219 23.74 11.16 42.66
CA GLN A 219 24.00 12.55 43.04
C GLN A 219 22.70 13.26 43.44
N GLY A 220 22.56 13.59 44.72
CA GLY A 220 21.31 14.01 45.35
C GLY A 220 20.83 15.43 45.03
N THR A 221 20.48 15.70 43.77
CA THR A 221 19.86 16.96 43.33
C THR A 221 18.52 16.71 42.64
N PHE A 222 17.42 16.94 43.37
CA PHE A 222 16.06 16.92 42.82
C PHE A 222 15.82 18.12 41.90
N LEU A 223 16.09 17.95 40.61
CA LEU A 223 15.62 18.88 39.56
C LEU A 223 14.35 18.32 38.92
N THR A 224 13.27 19.08 38.96
CA THR A 224 11.98 18.68 38.37
C THR A 224 12.04 18.68 36.85
N GLY A 225 11.56 17.62 36.20
CA GLY A 225 11.78 17.31 34.78
C GLY A 225 11.11 18.21 33.72
N ARG A 226 11.03 19.53 33.93
CA ARG A 226 10.58 20.49 32.91
C ARG A 226 11.74 21.17 32.17
N ASP A 227 12.89 21.36 32.82
CA ASP A 227 13.96 22.21 32.28
C ASP A 227 14.97 21.44 31.39
N ILE A 228 14.95 20.11 31.43
CA ILE A 228 15.90 19.22 30.71
C ILE A 228 15.68 19.24 29.18
N VAL A 229 14.48 19.59 28.72
CA VAL A 229 14.06 19.41 27.32
C VAL A 229 14.81 20.30 26.32
N PHE A 230 15.39 21.43 26.75
CA PHE A 230 15.91 22.45 25.84
C PHE A 230 17.35 22.21 25.32
N PHE A 231 18.14 21.35 25.98
CA PHE A 231 19.59 21.22 25.74
C PHE A 231 20.03 20.00 24.93
N LEU A 232 19.10 19.15 24.48
CA LEU A 232 19.40 17.82 23.92
C LEU A 232 19.61 17.66 22.39
N PRO A 233 19.54 18.67 21.48
CA PRO A 233 19.76 18.42 20.04
C PRO A 233 21.14 17.85 19.69
N GLN A 234 22.20 18.32 20.35
CA GLN A 234 23.58 18.15 19.87
C GLN A 234 24.34 16.98 20.52
N TYR A 235 23.81 16.43 21.62
CA TYR A 235 24.32 15.19 22.22
C TYR A 235 23.59 13.94 21.72
N LEU A 236 22.50 14.10 20.96
CA LEU A 236 21.60 12.99 20.66
C LEU A 236 22.27 11.90 19.82
N GLU A 237 23.10 12.23 18.84
CA GLU A 237 23.84 11.23 18.04
C GLU A 237 24.83 10.43 18.90
N VAL A 238 25.60 11.09 19.76
CA VAL A 238 26.60 10.45 20.64
C VAL A 238 25.93 9.56 21.69
N VAL A 239 24.84 10.04 22.30
CA VAL A 239 24.03 9.23 23.22
C VAL A 239 23.38 8.07 22.48
N TRP A 240 22.94 8.25 21.23
CA TRP A 240 22.33 7.16 20.46
C TRP A 240 23.35 6.12 20.00
N GLU A 241 24.58 6.48 19.65
CA GLU A 241 25.65 5.50 19.39
C GLU A 241 26.03 4.73 20.65
N LEU A 242 26.17 5.40 21.80
CA LEU A 242 26.48 4.75 23.08
C LEU A 242 25.33 3.82 23.52
N VAL A 243 24.09 4.32 23.51
CA VAL A 243 22.90 3.52 23.83
C VAL A 243 22.77 2.36 22.86
N LEU A 244 22.98 2.54 21.53
CA LEU A 244 22.90 1.44 20.57
C LEU A 244 24.01 0.40 20.76
N ARG A 245 25.25 0.80 21.07
CA ARG A 245 26.31 -0.17 21.42
C ARG A 245 25.92 -0.96 22.66
N GLN A 246 25.49 -0.27 23.71
CA GLN A 246 25.09 -0.91 24.96
C GLN A 246 23.84 -1.78 24.77
N TYR A 247 22.91 -1.41 23.89
CA TYR A 247 21.76 -2.24 23.48
C TYR A 247 22.16 -3.44 22.62
N PHE A 248 23.23 -3.35 21.82
CA PHE A 248 23.74 -4.48 21.04
C PHE A 248 24.59 -5.44 21.89
N GLU A 249 25.28 -4.94 22.92
CA GLU A 249 25.93 -5.74 23.95
C GLU A 249 24.89 -6.40 24.87
N GLU A 250 23.86 -5.65 25.32
CA GLU A 250 22.68 -6.20 26.03
C GLU A 250 21.82 -7.12 25.13
N LEU A 251 21.95 -7.10 23.81
CA LEU A 251 21.30 -8.05 22.89
C LEU A 251 22.18 -9.27 22.56
N GLN A 252 23.45 -9.31 22.98
CA GLN A 252 24.22 -10.55 23.09
C GLN A 252 23.80 -11.32 24.36
N ILE A 253 22.49 -11.52 24.55
CA ILE A 253 21.97 -12.46 25.55
C ILE A 253 22.12 -13.89 25.01
N ASP A 254 23.36 -14.34 24.92
CA ASP A 254 23.69 -15.74 24.75
C ASP A 254 23.07 -16.51 25.92
N ASN A 255 21.93 -17.14 25.64
CA ASN A 255 21.07 -17.85 26.59
C ASN A 255 20.40 -16.91 27.63
N ILE A 256 19.35 -16.19 27.21
CA ILE A 256 18.26 -15.85 28.14
C ILE A 256 17.89 -17.15 28.88
N PRO A 257 17.94 -17.22 30.21
CA PRO A 257 17.55 -18.43 30.94
C PRO A 257 16.03 -18.60 30.86
N ILE A 258 15.58 -19.25 29.78
CA ILE A 258 14.17 -19.61 29.59
C ILE A 258 13.78 -20.51 30.76
N LYS A 259 13.07 -19.96 31.74
CA LYS A 259 12.54 -20.71 32.88
C LYS A 259 11.69 -21.85 32.31
N LEU A 260 12.18 -23.08 32.44
CA LEU A 260 11.60 -24.28 31.86
C LEU A 260 10.34 -24.70 32.65
N ASN A 261 9.30 -23.88 32.56
CA ASN A 261 7.96 -24.23 33.00
C ASN A 261 7.52 -25.51 32.27
N ALA A 262 6.75 -26.38 32.93
CA ALA A 262 6.28 -27.65 32.35
C ALA A 262 5.71 -27.50 30.92
N ALA A 263 4.86 -26.49 30.70
CA ALA A 263 4.28 -26.21 29.39
C ALA A 263 5.29 -25.72 28.32
N ALA A 264 6.50 -25.27 28.69
CA ALA A 264 7.57 -25.00 27.74
C ALA A 264 8.24 -26.31 27.29
N ILE A 265 8.65 -27.15 28.27
CA ILE A 265 9.24 -28.48 28.03
C ILE A 265 8.32 -29.30 27.12
N LEU A 266 7.04 -29.46 27.48
CA LEU A 266 6.10 -30.27 26.69
C LEU A 266 5.85 -29.74 25.27
N ARG A 267 5.87 -28.42 25.05
CA ARG A 267 5.71 -27.83 23.70
C ARG A 267 6.95 -28.04 22.84
N GLU A 268 8.14 -27.97 23.44
CA GLU A 268 9.41 -28.20 22.75
C GLU A 268 9.62 -29.70 22.45
N GLY A 269 9.32 -30.58 23.40
CA GLY A 269 9.32 -32.03 23.22
C GLY A 269 8.37 -32.47 22.11
N ALA A 270 7.11 -31.99 22.12
CA ALA A 270 6.14 -32.27 21.05
C ALA A 270 6.56 -31.70 19.67
N LEU A 271 7.37 -30.64 19.64
CA LEU A 271 7.94 -30.10 18.39
C LEU A 271 9.06 -31.02 17.85
N TYR A 272 9.93 -31.54 18.72
CA TYR A 272 10.96 -32.49 18.32
C TYR A 272 10.40 -33.86 17.95
N GLN A 273 9.41 -34.38 18.68
CA GLN A 273 8.71 -35.61 18.34
C GLN A 273 8.09 -35.54 16.94
N ARG A 274 7.45 -34.40 16.58
CA ARG A 274 6.93 -34.17 15.21
C ARG A 274 8.02 -34.13 14.14
N LYS A 275 9.22 -33.62 14.44
CA LYS A 275 10.37 -33.66 13.52
C LYS A 275 10.91 -35.08 13.37
N MET A 276 11.05 -35.82 14.48
CA MET A 276 11.47 -37.21 14.48
C MET A 276 10.50 -38.08 13.68
N GLU A 277 9.19 -37.91 13.86
CA GLU A 277 8.16 -38.52 13.02
C GLU A 277 8.32 -38.19 11.53
N GLN A 278 8.71 -36.95 11.18
CA GLN A 278 8.89 -36.52 9.79
C GLN A 278 10.12 -37.17 9.15
N GLU A 279 11.26 -37.23 9.85
CA GLU A 279 12.45 -37.94 9.34
C GLU A 279 12.26 -39.47 9.35
N LEU A 280 11.53 -40.05 10.32
CA LEU A 280 11.13 -41.46 10.27
C LEU A 280 10.25 -41.76 9.04
N LYS A 281 9.22 -40.94 8.79
CA LYS A 281 8.37 -41.06 7.59
C LYS A 281 9.16 -40.83 6.29
N ARG A 282 10.20 -40.00 6.32
CA ARG A 282 11.14 -39.86 5.20
C ARG A 282 11.93 -41.15 4.99
N ILE A 283 12.55 -41.70 6.03
CA ILE A 283 13.31 -42.96 5.97
C ILE A 283 12.42 -44.12 5.50
N GLU A 284 11.18 -44.24 6.01
CA GLU A 284 10.20 -45.20 5.51
C GLU A 284 9.92 -45.06 4.02
N ASN A 285 9.81 -43.83 3.50
CA ASN A 285 9.57 -43.59 2.08
C ASN A 285 10.81 -43.93 1.24
N LEU A 286 12.02 -43.63 1.71
CA LEU A 286 13.27 -44.03 1.04
C LEU A 286 13.40 -45.58 1.00
N LEU A 287 13.05 -46.27 2.09
CA LEU A 287 12.99 -47.74 2.16
C LEU A 287 11.92 -48.35 1.22
N ARG A 288 10.88 -47.59 0.88
CA ARG A 288 9.87 -47.94 -0.15
C ARG A 288 10.30 -47.59 -1.58
N GLY A 289 11.53 -47.12 -1.78
CA GLY A 289 12.08 -46.76 -3.10
C GLY A 289 11.75 -45.35 -3.59
N ALA A 290 11.31 -44.44 -2.71
CA ALA A 290 11.25 -43.02 -3.08
C ALA A 290 12.67 -42.44 -3.23
N GLY A 291 12.87 -41.58 -4.23
CA GLY A 291 14.13 -40.86 -4.42
C GLY A 291 14.28 -39.68 -3.45
N ASP A 292 15.51 -39.41 -3.01
CA ASP A 292 15.82 -38.29 -2.13
C ASP A 292 15.80 -36.95 -2.92
N PRO A 293 14.96 -35.96 -2.56
CA PRO A 293 14.88 -34.69 -3.28
C PRO A 293 16.06 -33.74 -3.00
N SER A 294 17.00 -34.14 -2.14
CA SER A 294 18.13 -33.32 -1.68
C SER A 294 18.95 -32.75 -2.84
N GLU A 295 19.36 -33.60 -3.79
CA GLU A 295 20.17 -33.20 -4.95
C GLU A 295 19.44 -32.16 -5.82
N PHE A 296 18.16 -32.39 -6.11
CA PHE A 296 17.32 -31.45 -6.87
C PHE A 296 17.15 -30.11 -6.13
N LEU A 297 16.98 -30.13 -4.81
CA LEU A 297 16.88 -28.92 -3.99
C LEU A 297 18.21 -28.18 -3.86
N GLU A 298 19.35 -28.85 -3.97
CA GLU A 298 20.67 -28.22 -4.01
C GLU A 298 21.00 -27.66 -5.39
N TRP A 299 20.73 -28.40 -6.46
CA TRP A 299 20.76 -27.90 -7.83
C TRP A 299 19.86 -26.66 -7.98
N GLN A 300 18.62 -26.69 -7.48
CA GLN A 300 17.71 -25.54 -7.55
C GLN A 300 18.26 -24.32 -6.78
N LYS A 301 18.97 -24.50 -5.66
CA LYS A 301 19.65 -23.40 -4.94
C LYS A 301 20.83 -22.86 -5.75
N GLN A 302 21.62 -23.73 -6.37
CA GLN A 302 22.76 -23.33 -7.21
C GLN A 302 22.30 -22.56 -8.45
N MET A 303 21.27 -23.02 -9.14
CA MET A 303 20.72 -22.32 -10.31
C MET A 303 20.15 -20.95 -9.92
N ARG A 304 19.37 -20.86 -8.82
CA ARG A 304 18.91 -19.55 -8.29
C ARG A 304 20.05 -18.63 -7.86
N GLY A 305 21.18 -19.18 -7.43
CA GLY A 305 22.41 -18.39 -7.17
C GLY A 305 22.93 -17.77 -8.45
N LYS A 306 23.15 -18.59 -9.49
CA LYS A 306 23.58 -18.14 -10.82
C LYS A 306 22.61 -17.15 -11.45
N ASP A 307 21.31 -17.40 -11.38
CA ASP A 307 20.27 -16.48 -11.89
C ASP A 307 20.39 -15.08 -11.25
N LEU A 308 20.74 -15.00 -9.96
CA LEU A 308 20.94 -13.75 -9.23
C LEU A 308 22.29 -13.10 -9.55
N GLU A 309 23.35 -13.89 -9.69
CA GLU A 309 24.69 -13.43 -10.09
C GLU A 309 24.67 -12.84 -11.51
N GLU A 310 24.01 -13.50 -12.47
CA GLU A 310 23.80 -13.00 -13.84
C GLU A 310 22.97 -11.71 -13.85
N GLN A 311 21.90 -11.62 -13.05
CA GLN A 311 21.13 -10.38 -12.90
C GLN A 311 21.98 -9.22 -12.35
N LEU A 312 22.82 -9.48 -11.34
CA LEU A 312 23.74 -8.48 -10.81
C LEU A 312 24.75 -8.05 -11.88
N ALA A 313 25.35 -9.00 -12.60
CA ALA A 313 26.28 -8.75 -13.71
C ALA A 313 25.64 -7.94 -14.85
N GLU A 314 24.37 -8.20 -15.19
CA GLU A 314 23.63 -7.40 -16.17
C GLU A 314 23.40 -5.96 -15.68
N THR A 315 23.02 -5.76 -14.41
CA THR A 315 22.83 -4.39 -13.88
C THR A 315 24.15 -3.61 -13.81
N GLU A 316 25.26 -4.27 -13.44
CA GLU A 316 26.62 -3.74 -13.54
C GLU A 316 26.97 -3.35 -14.98
N CYS A 317 26.72 -4.24 -15.96
CA CYS A 317 26.97 -3.98 -17.38
C CYS A 317 26.15 -2.79 -17.89
N ARG A 318 24.84 -2.74 -17.64
CA ARG A 318 23.95 -1.63 -18.04
C ARG A 318 24.41 -0.30 -17.42
N ARG A 319 24.81 -0.30 -16.14
CA ARG A 319 25.38 0.87 -15.45
C ARG A 319 26.68 1.35 -16.09
N LEU A 320 27.55 0.45 -16.54
CA LEU A 320 28.79 0.79 -17.22
C LEU A 320 28.57 1.26 -18.66
N GLN A 321 27.65 0.63 -19.42
CA GLN A 321 27.24 1.10 -20.75
C GLN A 321 26.70 2.53 -20.70
N GLY A 322 25.89 2.87 -19.69
CA GLY A 322 25.42 4.24 -19.47
C GLY A 322 26.54 5.25 -19.15
N LYS A 323 27.62 4.82 -18.50
CA LYS A 323 28.83 5.65 -18.31
C LYS A 323 29.61 5.82 -19.63
N LEU A 324 29.80 4.74 -20.38
CA LEU A 324 30.52 4.77 -21.66
C LEU A 324 29.82 5.70 -22.67
N SER A 325 28.50 5.53 -22.84
CA SER A 325 27.68 6.36 -23.72
C SER A 325 27.73 7.85 -23.34
N ARG A 326 27.83 8.19 -22.04
CA ARG A 326 28.02 9.58 -21.60
C ARG A 326 29.37 10.14 -22.05
N GLU A 327 30.46 9.39 -21.91
CA GLU A 327 31.79 9.84 -22.32
C GLU A 327 31.90 9.98 -23.84
N GLU A 328 31.33 9.04 -24.60
CA GLU A 328 31.22 9.10 -26.07
C GLU A 328 30.38 10.29 -26.53
N ALA A 329 29.26 10.61 -25.86
CA ALA A 329 28.44 11.78 -26.17
C ALA A 329 29.16 13.11 -25.90
N VAL A 330 29.98 13.19 -24.84
CA VAL A 330 30.78 14.40 -24.55
C VAL A 330 31.88 14.59 -25.60
N LEU A 331 32.59 13.52 -25.98
CA LEU A 331 33.57 13.53 -27.08
C LEU A 331 32.94 13.98 -28.41
N ALA A 332 31.77 13.42 -28.76
CA ALA A 332 31.04 13.82 -29.96
C ALA A 332 30.67 15.32 -29.94
N HIS A 333 30.26 15.85 -28.79
CA HIS A 333 29.94 17.27 -28.63
C HIS A 333 31.19 18.17 -28.71
N GLN A 334 32.34 17.73 -28.19
CA GLN A 334 33.62 18.42 -28.34
C GLN A 334 34.05 18.48 -29.82
N ASN A 335 33.97 17.36 -30.55
CA ASN A 335 34.25 17.29 -31.99
C ASN A 335 33.39 18.27 -32.80
N VAL A 336 32.06 18.25 -32.60
CA VAL A 336 31.13 19.16 -33.30
C VAL A 336 31.42 20.62 -32.95
N THR A 337 31.83 20.92 -31.72
CA THR A 337 32.21 22.27 -31.31
C THR A 337 33.51 22.72 -31.99
N GLN A 338 34.51 21.84 -32.12
CA GLN A 338 35.74 22.12 -32.87
C GLN A 338 35.48 22.34 -34.37
N GLU A 339 34.62 21.54 -34.99
CA GLU A 339 34.22 21.74 -36.39
C GLU A 339 33.49 23.08 -36.58
N ASN A 340 32.57 23.42 -35.67
CA ASN A 340 31.80 24.65 -35.77
C ASN A 340 32.67 25.89 -35.51
N LYS A 341 33.69 25.82 -34.63
CA LYS A 341 34.75 26.84 -34.53
C LYS A 341 35.43 27.04 -35.90
N LYS A 342 36.04 25.98 -36.46
CA LYS A 342 36.74 26.02 -37.76
C LYS A 342 35.87 26.60 -38.88
N LYS A 343 34.60 26.19 -38.99
CA LYS A 343 33.63 26.72 -39.97
C LYS A 343 33.32 28.21 -39.72
N ALA A 344 33.20 28.64 -38.47
CA ALA A 344 32.96 30.04 -38.12
C ALA A 344 34.20 30.95 -38.28
N ASP A 345 35.41 30.37 -38.21
CA ASP A 345 36.67 31.06 -38.48
C ASP A 345 36.87 31.24 -39.99
N LEU A 346 36.67 30.19 -40.80
CA LEU A 346 36.66 30.29 -42.28
C LEU A 346 35.62 31.32 -42.77
N MET A 347 34.38 31.27 -42.26
CA MET A 347 33.36 32.27 -42.59
C MET A 347 33.69 33.70 -42.11
N ARG A 348 34.66 33.87 -41.19
CA ARG A 348 35.18 35.18 -40.78
C ARG A 348 36.26 35.66 -41.74
N GLU A 349 37.10 34.75 -42.24
CA GLU A 349 38.12 35.00 -43.28
C GLU A 349 37.45 35.39 -44.61
N GLU A 350 36.52 34.57 -45.12
CA GLU A 350 35.70 34.87 -46.32
C GLU A 350 35.00 36.24 -46.20
N LYS A 351 34.44 36.55 -45.02
CA LYS A 351 33.80 37.85 -44.77
C LYS A 351 34.83 38.98 -44.73
N ALA A 352 36.02 38.77 -44.20
CA ALA A 352 37.08 39.78 -44.20
C ALA A 352 37.55 40.10 -45.63
N GLU A 353 37.74 39.08 -46.47
CA GLU A 353 38.06 39.26 -47.90
C GLU A 353 36.97 40.05 -48.63
N LEU A 354 35.69 39.70 -48.43
CA LEU A 354 34.56 40.43 -49.01
C LEU A 354 34.49 41.89 -48.51
N MET A 355 34.82 42.15 -47.24
CA MET A 355 34.90 43.52 -46.71
C MET A 355 36.09 44.30 -47.29
N HIS A 356 37.24 43.65 -47.53
CA HIS A 356 38.37 44.28 -48.23
C HIS A 356 38.02 44.63 -49.68
N GLN A 357 37.38 43.72 -50.42
CA GLN A 357 36.89 43.98 -51.79
C GLN A 357 35.86 45.12 -51.81
N TYR A 358 34.95 45.17 -50.83
CA TYR A 358 33.97 46.25 -50.72
C TYR A 358 34.63 47.60 -50.40
N ALA A 359 35.64 47.62 -49.51
CA ALA A 359 36.40 48.82 -49.20
C ALA A 359 37.18 49.36 -50.42
N GLN A 360 37.76 48.47 -51.23
CA GLN A 360 38.41 48.84 -52.49
C GLN A 360 37.42 49.45 -53.50
N LYS A 361 36.25 48.81 -53.69
CA LYS A 361 35.18 49.36 -54.55
C LYS A 361 34.66 50.70 -54.05
N ARG A 362 34.47 50.87 -52.73
CA ARG A 362 34.08 52.17 -52.15
C ARG A 362 35.16 53.25 -52.33
N LEU A 363 36.44 52.89 -52.40
CA LEU A 363 37.51 53.84 -52.71
C LEU A 363 37.45 54.27 -54.20
N GLN A 364 37.19 53.33 -55.11
CA GLN A 364 37.00 53.59 -56.54
C GLN A 364 35.76 54.47 -56.80
N GLU A 365 34.61 54.10 -56.23
CA GLU A 365 33.38 54.92 -56.27
C GLU A 365 33.62 56.33 -55.72
N GLN A 366 34.44 56.48 -54.67
CA GLN A 366 34.81 57.80 -54.14
C GLN A 366 35.77 58.59 -55.03
N GLN A 367 36.58 57.93 -55.86
CA GLN A 367 37.42 58.58 -56.87
C GLN A 367 36.55 59.05 -58.05
N GLU A 368 35.74 58.16 -58.62
CA GLU A 368 34.77 58.48 -59.68
C GLU A 368 33.80 59.61 -59.26
N MET A 369 33.28 59.55 -58.03
CA MET A 369 32.42 60.61 -57.49
C MET A 369 33.16 61.91 -57.19
N ARG A 370 34.48 61.89 -56.90
CA ARG A 370 35.29 63.12 -56.79
C ARG A 370 35.48 63.76 -58.16
N GLU A 371 35.84 62.98 -59.17
CA GLU A 371 35.99 63.46 -60.55
C GLU A 371 34.67 64.04 -61.09
N LEU A 372 33.54 63.35 -60.85
CA LEU A 372 32.21 63.86 -61.21
C LEU A 372 31.84 65.11 -60.41
N VAL A 373 32.18 65.18 -59.12
CA VAL A 373 31.97 66.39 -58.31
C VAL A 373 32.85 67.54 -58.77
N GLU A 374 34.08 67.30 -59.26
CA GLU A 374 34.94 68.34 -59.83
C GLU A 374 34.35 68.88 -61.14
N GLN A 375 33.88 68.01 -62.05
CA GLN A 375 33.14 68.39 -63.26
C GLN A 375 31.85 69.19 -62.92
N VAL A 376 31.09 68.75 -61.91
CA VAL A 376 29.89 69.46 -61.44
C VAL A 376 30.24 70.77 -60.73
N VAL A 377 31.39 70.86 -60.05
CA VAL A 377 31.91 72.10 -59.46
C VAL A 377 32.33 73.08 -60.55
N GLU A 378 32.88 72.63 -61.67
CA GLU A 378 33.12 73.46 -62.85
C GLU A 378 31.82 73.93 -63.50
N GLY A 379 30.87 73.02 -63.71
CA GLY A 379 29.49 73.36 -64.09
C GLY A 379 28.85 74.36 -63.12
N HIS A 380 29.13 74.27 -61.82
CA HIS A 380 28.66 75.21 -60.81
C HIS A 380 29.45 76.53 -60.74
N LYS A 381 30.72 76.60 -61.13
CA LYS A 381 31.42 77.88 -61.36
C LYS A 381 30.68 78.65 -62.45
N ASN A 382 30.39 77.98 -63.57
CA ASN A 382 29.64 78.53 -64.71
C ASN A 382 28.19 78.89 -64.32
N ALA A 383 27.48 78.00 -63.61
CA ALA A 383 26.12 78.26 -63.15
C ALA A 383 26.05 79.33 -62.04
N LYS A 384 27.08 79.53 -61.22
CA LYS A 384 27.17 80.67 -60.26
C LYS A 384 27.36 81.98 -61.00
N GLN A 385 28.19 82.04 -62.05
CA GLN A 385 28.28 83.22 -62.93
C GLN A 385 26.93 83.57 -63.57
N ALA A 386 26.07 82.58 -63.86
CA ALA A 386 24.68 82.82 -64.26
C ALA A 386 23.75 83.22 -63.09
N LYS A 387 23.84 82.56 -61.92
CA LYS A 387 23.01 82.86 -60.75
C LYS A 387 23.28 84.26 -60.16
N ILE A 388 24.51 84.77 -60.25
CA ILE A 388 24.84 86.15 -59.85
C ILE A 388 24.15 87.19 -60.75
N LYS A 389 23.90 86.86 -62.03
CA LYS A 389 23.05 87.68 -62.91
C LYS A 389 21.59 87.63 -62.46
N LEU A 390 21.11 86.47 -62.00
CA LEU A 390 19.70 86.24 -61.63
C LEU A 390 19.32 86.70 -60.21
N GLN A 391 20.23 86.64 -59.22
CA GLN A 391 19.96 87.11 -57.85
C GLN A 391 19.71 88.61 -57.78
N LYS A 392 20.30 89.40 -58.69
CA LYS A 392 20.02 90.83 -58.86
C LYS A 392 18.54 91.13 -59.15
N TYR A 393 17.79 90.17 -59.71
CA TYR A 393 16.35 90.27 -59.91
C TYR A 393 15.56 89.74 -58.69
N LYS A 394 16.01 88.67 -58.02
CA LYS A 394 15.24 88.03 -56.92
C LYS A 394 15.28 88.75 -55.58
N GLN A 395 16.26 89.63 -55.34
CA GLN A 395 16.27 90.47 -54.13
C GLN A 395 15.13 91.50 -54.11
N GLN A 396 14.42 91.70 -55.23
CA GLN A 396 13.28 92.60 -55.39
C GLN A 396 11.95 92.05 -54.84
N ILE A 397 11.92 90.85 -54.23
CA ILE A 397 10.67 90.13 -53.89
C ILE A 397 10.56 89.70 -52.41
N VAL A 398 11.65 89.28 -51.76
CA VAL A 398 11.56 88.53 -50.47
C VAL A 398 11.21 89.41 -49.26
N GLN A 399 11.07 90.73 -49.42
CA GLN A 399 10.72 91.65 -48.33
C GLN A 399 9.22 91.60 -47.93
N GLU A 400 8.39 90.80 -48.62
CA GLU A 400 6.92 90.90 -48.58
C GLU A 400 6.20 89.93 -47.61
N VAL A 401 6.88 89.06 -46.84
CA VAL A 401 6.24 87.82 -46.29
C VAL A 401 6.46 87.50 -44.79
N SER A 402 7.47 88.05 -44.09
CA SER A 402 8.04 87.37 -42.91
C SER A 402 7.33 87.50 -41.54
N GLU A 403 6.04 87.85 -41.45
CA GLU A 403 5.47 88.47 -40.23
C GLU A 403 4.53 87.59 -39.36
N GLU A 404 4.17 86.36 -39.75
CA GLU A 404 2.90 85.73 -39.31
C GLU A 404 2.91 84.74 -38.11
N ASN A 405 4.05 84.14 -37.70
CA ASN A 405 4.02 82.74 -37.22
C ASN A 405 4.59 82.46 -35.79
N ARG A 406 3.80 82.59 -34.70
CA ARG A 406 4.37 82.65 -33.30
C ARG A 406 3.67 82.01 -32.07
N GLU A 407 2.54 81.29 -32.14
CA GLU A 407 1.57 81.27 -30.99
C GLU A 407 1.32 79.98 -30.13
N LEU A 408 1.82 78.77 -30.46
CA LEU A 408 1.09 77.50 -30.16
C LEU A 408 1.36 76.65 -28.86
N LEU A 409 2.05 77.11 -27.81
CA LEU A 409 2.86 76.18 -26.95
C LEU A 409 2.50 76.10 -25.42
N ARG A 410 1.42 75.40 -24.96
CA ARG A 410 1.00 75.48 -23.51
C ARG A 410 0.28 74.36 -22.68
N GLN A 411 -0.10 73.16 -23.14
CA GLN A 411 -1.05 72.24 -22.40
C GLN A 411 -0.46 70.85 -22.02
N ALA A 412 -0.60 70.32 -20.78
CA ALA A 412 0.11 69.06 -20.37
C ALA A 412 -0.38 68.06 -19.25
N LEU A 413 -0.45 68.39 -17.94
CA LEU A 413 0.45 67.70 -16.95
C LEU A 413 -0.04 66.89 -15.68
N GLU A 414 -1.32 66.69 -15.34
CA GLU A 414 -1.74 66.58 -13.89
C GLU A 414 -2.08 65.22 -13.19
N GLU A 415 -2.04 64.00 -13.77
CA GLU A 415 -3.03 62.93 -13.37
C GLU A 415 -2.68 61.73 -12.41
N GLU A 416 -1.47 61.51 -11.84
CA GLU A 416 -1.06 60.11 -11.45
C GLU A 416 -1.25 59.50 -10.01
N GLU A 417 -1.40 60.25 -8.90
CA GLU A 417 -0.84 59.78 -7.59
C GLU A 417 -1.56 58.71 -6.69
N GLU A 418 -2.86 58.42 -6.76
CA GLU A 418 -3.63 57.99 -5.55
C GLU A 418 -3.52 56.54 -4.97
N LYS A 419 -3.03 55.51 -5.68
CA LYS A 419 -3.65 54.15 -5.62
C LYS A 419 -3.24 53.14 -4.51
N LEU A 420 -2.45 53.48 -3.47
CA LEU A 420 -1.54 52.48 -2.83
C LEU A 420 -1.90 51.80 -1.46
N ARG A 421 -3.05 52.04 -0.78
CA ARG A 421 -3.13 51.88 0.71
C ARG A 421 -3.78 50.64 1.41
N LYS A 422 -4.42 49.64 0.78
CA LYS A 422 -5.36 48.72 1.49
C LYS A 422 -4.97 47.21 1.56
N ARG A 423 -4.25 46.68 2.60
CA ARG A 423 -3.86 45.23 2.57
C ARG A 423 -3.52 44.35 3.82
N TYR A 424 -3.56 44.74 5.11
CA TYR A 424 -2.71 44.06 6.13
C TYR A 424 -3.27 43.14 7.27
N GLU A 425 -4.54 43.16 7.71
CA GLU A 425 -4.84 42.78 9.13
C GLU A 425 -5.35 41.34 9.50
N LEU A 426 -5.65 40.43 8.58
CA LEU A 426 -6.50 39.25 8.88
C LEU A 426 -5.81 37.99 9.53
N ILE A 427 -4.68 38.11 10.24
CA ILE A 427 -3.88 36.93 10.67
C ILE A 427 -3.47 36.99 12.15
N GLN A 428 -4.29 36.51 13.11
CA GLN A 428 -3.77 36.25 14.48
C GLN A 428 -4.50 35.31 15.47
N GLN A 429 -5.71 34.78 15.24
CA GLN A 429 -6.48 34.10 16.31
C GLN A 429 -6.84 32.62 16.03
N ILE A 430 -7.34 31.94 17.08
CA ILE A 430 -7.72 30.51 17.15
C ILE A 430 -6.53 29.52 17.22
N ARG A 431 -5.82 29.53 18.37
CA ARG A 431 -4.94 28.45 18.86
C ARG A 431 -5.13 28.22 20.38
N ALA A 432 -6.25 27.58 20.77
CA ALA A 432 -6.60 27.11 22.13
C ALA A 432 -7.87 26.22 22.04
N ILE A 433 -8.25 25.33 22.97
CA ILE A 433 -7.60 24.58 24.09
C ILE A 433 -8.47 23.32 24.34
N GLU A 434 -7.95 22.25 24.97
CA GLU A 434 -8.63 20.95 25.10
C GLU A 434 -8.61 20.32 26.54
N SER A 435 -9.56 19.41 26.83
CA SER A 435 -9.48 18.17 27.67
C SER A 435 -9.93 18.03 29.17
N LEU A 436 -11.16 17.49 29.38
CA LEU A 436 -11.64 16.22 30.04
C LEU A 436 -11.50 15.80 31.58
N PRO A 437 -12.30 14.80 32.13
CA PRO A 437 -12.64 14.57 33.58
C PRO A 437 -12.69 13.08 34.16
N SER A 438 -13.18 12.79 35.41
CA SER A 438 -13.71 11.44 35.91
C SER A 438 -14.44 11.38 37.33
N LEU A 439 -14.69 10.19 37.99
CA LEU A 439 -15.80 9.82 38.99
C LEU A 439 -15.50 8.67 40.05
N ARG A 440 -16.30 8.46 41.17
CA ARG A 440 -16.83 7.14 41.78
C ARG A 440 -17.47 7.07 43.26
N HIS A 441 -17.49 5.90 43.98
CA HIS A 441 -18.52 5.33 44.95
C HIS A 441 -18.01 4.07 45.79
N LYS A 442 -18.59 3.36 46.84
CA LYS A 442 -19.74 3.44 47.85
C LYS A 442 -19.79 2.27 48.94
N PHE A 443 -20.56 2.41 50.07
CA PHE A 443 -21.29 1.40 50.96
C PHE A 443 -20.66 0.58 52.17
N VAL A 444 -21.48 -0.23 52.91
CA VAL A 444 -21.33 -0.83 54.31
C VAL A 444 -21.92 -2.28 54.46
N ASP A 445 -21.75 -3.00 55.60
CA ASP A 445 -21.86 -4.49 55.83
C ASP A 445 -22.74 -4.98 57.06
N LEU A 446 -22.87 -6.32 57.31
CA LEU A 446 -23.78 -6.99 58.29
C LEU A 446 -23.15 -8.15 59.12
N THR A 447 -23.54 -8.32 60.40
CA THR A 447 -23.16 -9.48 61.27
C THR A 447 -24.30 -10.12 62.09
N GLU A 448 -25.56 -9.85 61.77
CA GLU A 448 -26.72 -10.42 62.48
C GLU A 448 -27.28 -11.67 61.77
N THR A 449 -27.61 -12.72 62.53
CA THR A 449 -28.42 -13.85 62.02
C THR A 449 -29.89 -13.43 61.99
N GLY A 450 -30.52 -13.50 60.82
CA GLY A 450 -31.77 -12.78 60.53
C GLY A 450 -33.01 -13.11 61.37
N GLY A 451 -33.10 -14.28 61.99
CA GLY A 451 -34.23 -14.71 62.84
C GLY A 451 -35.58 -14.66 62.11
N HIS A 452 -35.87 -15.68 61.30
CA HIS A 452 -37.03 -15.68 60.39
C HIS A 452 -38.06 -16.78 60.69
N GLY A 453 -37.84 -17.60 61.74
CA GLY A 453 -38.80 -18.60 62.23
C GLY A 453 -38.93 -19.85 61.34
N LEU A 454 -37.99 -20.09 60.43
CA LEU A 454 -37.97 -21.25 59.56
C LEU A 454 -37.54 -22.50 60.34
N ILE A 455 -38.17 -23.65 60.06
CA ILE A 455 -37.87 -24.96 60.70
C ILE A 455 -36.41 -25.42 60.44
N CYS A 456 -35.71 -24.79 59.49
CA CYS A 456 -34.30 -25.05 59.17
C CYS A 456 -33.30 -24.09 59.88
N GLU A 457 -33.76 -23.19 60.77
CA GLU A 457 -32.90 -22.28 61.54
C GLU A 457 -32.14 -23.02 62.65
N MET A 458 -31.07 -23.71 62.26
CA MET A 458 -30.01 -24.12 63.17
C MET A 458 -29.22 -22.88 63.62
N SER A 459 -28.96 -22.77 64.91
CA SER A 459 -28.07 -21.75 65.44
C SER A 459 -26.63 -21.91 64.90
N VAL A 460 -25.85 -20.84 65.02
CA VAL A 460 -24.40 -20.82 64.72
C VAL A 460 -23.60 -21.84 65.55
N VAL A 461 -24.22 -22.46 66.57
CA VAL A 461 -23.62 -23.49 67.43
C VAL A 461 -24.03 -24.90 67.01
N GLU A 462 -25.32 -25.18 66.74
CA GLU A 462 -25.78 -26.53 66.32
C GLU A 462 -25.19 -26.95 64.97
N LEU A 463 -24.92 -25.98 64.08
CA LEU A 463 -24.15 -26.21 62.86
C LEU A 463 -22.78 -26.85 63.13
N ARG A 464 -22.14 -26.57 64.28
CA ARG A 464 -20.74 -26.96 64.58
C ARG A 464 -20.57 -28.46 64.83
N GLU A 465 -21.57 -29.12 65.40
CA GLU A 465 -21.53 -30.55 65.71
C GLU A 465 -21.81 -31.41 64.48
N ARG A 466 -22.82 -31.02 63.67
CA ARG A 466 -23.04 -31.64 62.35
C ARG A 466 -21.84 -31.43 61.42
N LEU A 467 -21.19 -30.27 61.50
CA LEU A 467 -19.89 -30.04 60.84
C LEU A 467 -18.76 -30.92 61.39
N ALA A 468 -18.81 -31.42 62.63
CA ALA A 468 -17.74 -32.25 63.19
C ALA A 468 -17.65 -33.63 62.51
N LEU A 469 -18.77 -34.37 62.44
CA LEU A 469 -18.81 -35.67 61.76
C LEU A 469 -18.55 -35.53 60.25
N LEU A 470 -19.07 -34.46 59.62
CA LEU A 470 -18.78 -34.16 58.22
C LEU A 470 -17.29 -33.87 57.97
N ARG A 471 -16.59 -33.21 58.90
CA ARG A 471 -15.13 -33.01 58.81
C ARG A 471 -14.34 -34.31 58.86
N GLU A 472 -14.83 -35.37 59.51
CA GLU A 472 -14.13 -36.65 59.59
C GLU A 472 -14.25 -37.45 58.29
N ALA A 473 -15.46 -37.53 57.72
CA ALA A 473 -15.64 -38.06 56.37
C ALA A 473 -14.88 -37.25 55.30
N GLN A 474 -14.79 -35.92 55.48
CA GLN A 474 -13.99 -35.05 54.62
C GLN A 474 -12.48 -35.34 54.73
N LYS A 475 -11.91 -35.56 55.93
CA LYS A 475 -10.48 -35.91 56.12
C LYS A 475 -10.10 -37.18 55.34
N ALA A 476 -10.86 -38.27 55.47
CA ALA A 476 -10.56 -39.51 54.76
C ALA A 476 -10.63 -39.33 53.23
N ALA A 477 -11.68 -38.64 52.75
CA ALA A 477 -11.83 -38.29 51.34
C ALA A 477 -10.88 -37.17 50.86
N GLU A 478 -10.14 -36.52 51.74
CA GLU A 478 -8.98 -35.66 51.42
C GLU A 478 -7.70 -36.48 51.34
N GLU A 479 -7.51 -37.47 52.21
CA GLU A 479 -6.31 -38.31 52.25
C GLU A 479 -6.15 -39.17 50.99
N GLU A 480 -7.20 -39.86 50.54
CA GLU A 480 -7.20 -40.55 49.24
C GLU A 480 -6.85 -39.61 48.07
N LYS A 481 -7.35 -38.37 48.11
CA LYS A 481 -7.05 -37.36 47.09
C LYS A 481 -5.63 -36.83 47.20
N ARG A 482 -5.08 -36.69 48.40
CA ARG A 482 -3.67 -36.30 48.61
C ARG A 482 -2.74 -37.35 48.01
N ASP A 483 -3.02 -38.64 48.21
CA ASP A 483 -2.23 -39.72 47.62
C ASP A 483 -2.36 -39.79 46.10
N GLN A 484 -3.58 -39.68 45.54
CA GLN A 484 -3.79 -39.56 44.09
C GLN A 484 -3.01 -38.36 43.50
N ILE A 485 -3.05 -37.21 44.17
CA ILE A 485 -2.30 -36.00 43.78
C ILE A 485 -0.78 -36.22 43.88
N ILE A 486 -0.28 -37.00 44.85
CA ILE A 486 1.15 -37.34 44.99
C ILE A 486 1.59 -38.27 43.85
N HIS A 487 0.81 -39.30 43.53
CA HIS A 487 1.09 -40.20 42.41
C HIS A 487 1.04 -39.47 41.06
N GLU A 488 0.03 -38.62 40.84
CA GLU A 488 -0.05 -37.76 39.65
C GLU A 488 1.13 -36.79 39.53
N LYS A 489 1.59 -36.18 40.64
CA LYS A 489 2.75 -35.28 40.65
C LYS A 489 4.01 -36.03 40.23
N ARG A 490 4.31 -37.17 40.85
CA ARG A 490 5.47 -38.02 40.51
C ARG A 490 5.47 -38.43 39.04
N ALA A 491 4.32 -38.85 38.51
CA ALA A 491 4.19 -39.22 37.09
C ALA A 491 4.41 -38.02 36.14
N LYS A 492 3.92 -36.83 36.51
CA LYS A 492 4.13 -35.58 35.75
C LYS A 492 5.59 -35.12 35.83
N GLU A 493 6.24 -35.28 36.97
CA GLU A 493 7.66 -34.98 37.18
C GLU A 493 8.56 -35.90 36.34
N GLN A 494 8.33 -37.21 36.36
CA GLN A 494 9.03 -38.18 35.52
C GLN A 494 8.91 -37.86 34.02
N LEU A 495 7.68 -37.64 33.53
CA LEU A 495 7.43 -37.30 32.13
C LEU A 495 8.13 -35.99 31.71
N LEU A 496 8.27 -35.02 32.63
CA LEU A 496 9.01 -33.78 32.37
C LEU A 496 10.53 -33.97 32.35
N LEU A 497 11.07 -34.94 33.09
CA LEU A 497 12.49 -35.33 33.00
C LEU A 497 12.75 -36.06 31.67
N ASP A 498 11.97 -37.09 31.35
CA ASP A 498 12.11 -37.87 30.10
C ASP A 498 12.05 -36.98 28.85
N THR A 499 11.15 -35.98 28.84
CA THR A 499 11.03 -35.02 27.74
C THR A 499 12.14 -33.97 27.73
N LEU A 500 12.70 -33.59 28.88
CA LEU A 500 13.87 -32.70 28.96
C LEU A 500 15.13 -33.42 28.44
N ASP A 501 15.32 -34.69 28.78
CA ASP A 501 16.44 -35.50 28.28
C ASP A 501 16.37 -35.66 26.75
N GLN A 502 15.19 -35.97 26.20
CA GLN A 502 14.96 -35.96 24.75
C GLN A 502 15.31 -34.60 24.12
N ILE A 503 14.86 -33.48 24.71
CA ILE A 503 15.19 -32.13 24.26
C ILE A 503 16.71 -31.88 24.28
N SER A 504 17.42 -32.35 25.32
CA SER A 504 18.86 -32.16 25.47
C SER A 504 19.65 -32.80 24.31
N LEU A 505 19.25 -34.01 23.90
CA LEU A 505 19.85 -34.74 22.78
C LEU A 505 19.61 -34.00 21.46
N PHE A 506 18.37 -33.61 21.15
CA PHE A 506 18.06 -32.86 19.93
C PHE A 506 18.76 -31.49 19.88
N ARG A 507 18.89 -30.79 21.02
CA ARG A 507 19.66 -29.54 21.10
C ARG A 507 21.15 -29.77 20.84
N ALA A 508 21.74 -30.83 21.39
CA ALA A 508 23.14 -31.18 21.15
C ALA A 508 23.40 -31.53 19.68
N GLU A 509 22.53 -32.31 19.04
CA GLU A 509 22.63 -32.64 17.60
C GLU A 509 22.49 -31.42 16.70
N LEU A 510 21.49 -30.56 16.95
CA LEU A 510 21.33 -29.31 16.22
C LEU A 510 22.52 -28.36 16.43
N GLY A 511 23.12 -28.34 17.62
CA GLY A 511 24.35 -27.61 17.91
C GLY A 511 25.53 -28.10 17.06
N ARG A 512 25.77 -29.43 17.02
CA ARG A 512 26.80 -30.03 16.16
C ARG A 512 26.56 -29.72 14.68
N ALA A 513 25.32 -29.87 14.20
CA ALA A 513 24.96 -29.61 12.81
C ALA A 513 25.07 -28.11 12.44
N ALA A 514 24.83 -27.20 13.39
CA ALA A 514 25.05 -25.77 13.21
C ALA A 514 26.54 -25.42 13.19
N ALA A 515 27.36 -26.03 14.06
CA ALA A 515 28.81 -25.85 14.08
C ALA A 515 29.45 -26.30 12.75
N LEU A 516 29.10 -27.49 12.24
CA LEU A 516 29.57 -27.97 10.94
C LEU A 516 29.20 -27.00 9.80
N LYS A 517 27.96 -26.49 9.78
CA LYS A 517 27.53 -25.49 8.78
C LYS A 517 28.22 -24.13 8.95
N GLN A 518 28.68 -23.76 10.15
CA GLN A 518 29.54 -22.60 10.33
C GLN A 518 30.96 -22.86 9.82
N GLU A 519 31.52 -24.05 10.05
CA GLU A 519 32.81 -24.44 9.48
C GLU A 519 32.79 -24.49 7.97
N GLU A 520 31.77 -25.09 7.35
CA GLU A 520 31.59 -25.08 5.89
C GLU A 520 31.55 -23.65 5.34
N LYS A 521 30.82 -22.74 5.99
CA LYS A 521 30.76 -21.32 5.61
C LYS A 521 32.12 -20.63 5.77
N LYS A 522 32.83 -20.87 6.87
CA LYS A 522 34.19 -20.35 7.10
C LYS A 522 35.16 -20.87 6.04
N ARG A 523 35.12 -22.17 5.73
CA ARG A 523 35.94 -22.80 4.68
C ARG A 523 35.61 -22.21 3.30
N LYS A 524 34.33 -22.02 2.96
CA LYS A 524 33.90 -21.39 1.69
C LYS A 524 34.29 -19.91 1.56
N SER A 525 34.21 -19.13 2.64
CA SER A 525 34.67 -17.74 2.62
C SER A 525 36.20 -17.63 2.61
N GLN A 526 36.92 -18.57 3.23
CA GLN A 526 38.39 -18.65 3.20
C GLN A 526 38.93 -19.20 1.87
N SER A 527 38.24 -20.14 1.22
CA SER A 527 38.61 -20.64 -0.12
C SER A 527 38.45 -19.59 -1.20
N GLY A 528 37.81 -18.45 -0.88
CA GLY A 528 37.92 -17.24 -1.67
C GLY A 528 37.43 -17.41 -3.09
N GLU A 529 36.11 -17.61 -3.24
CA GLU A 529 35.41 -17.30 -4.49
C GLU A 529 35.60 -15.81 -4.79
N ARG A 530 36.76 -15.49 -5.38
CA ARG A 530 36.99 -14.24 -6.10
C ARG A 530 35.84 -14.18 -7.10
N PRO A 531 34.94 -13.18 -7.03
CA PRO A 531 33.89 -13.07 -8.04
C PRO A 531 34.60 -13.05 -9.38
N VAL A 532 34.23 -13.98 -10.27
CA VAL A 532 34.78 -14.07 -11.62
C VAL A 532 34.28 -12.84 -12.35
N LYS A 533 35.02 -11.73 -12.20
CA LYS A 533 34.62 -10.40 -12.68
C LYS A 533 34.39 -10.52 -14.17
N ASP A 534 33.13 -10.47 -14.59
CA ASP A 534 32.74 -10.80 -15.95
C ASP A 534 33.63 -10.08 -16.94
N GLU A 535 34.12 -10.80 -17.94
CA GLU A 535 34.94 -10.21 -19.00
C GLU A 535 34.20 -9.04 -19.67
N ARG A 536 32.86 -9.12 -19.72
CA ARG A 536 31.93 -8.05 -20.11
C ARG A 536 32.13 -6.78 -19.27
N ILE A 537 32.13 -6.90 -17.94
CA ILE A 537 32.32 -5.79 -16.99
C ILE A 537 33.74 -5.23 -17.10
N LEU A 538 34.76 -6.09 -17.13
CA LEU A 538 36.17 -5.68 -17.26
C LEU A 538 36.44 -4.95 -18.58
N ASN A 539 35.89 -5.43 -19.70
CA ASN A 539 36.07 -4.80 -21.01
C ASN A 539 35.29 -3.48 -21.13
N LEU A 540 34.12 -3.36 -20.49
CA LEU A 540 33.42 -2.07 -20.36
C LEU A 540 34.22 -1.06 -19.51
N GLN A 541 34.84 -1.51 -18.41
CA GLN A 541 35.71 -0.65 -17.59
C GLN A 541 36.92 -0.11 -18.39
N LYS A 542 37.61 -0.97 -19.16
CA LYS A 542 38.70 -0.56 -20.05
C LYS A 542 38.26 0.52 -21.05
N LYS A 543 37.16 0.29 -21.77
CA LYS A 543 36.60 1.25 -22.74
C LYS A 543 36.24 2.60 -22.13
N ILE A 544 35.71 2.62 -20.89
CA ILE A 544 35.45 3.88 -20.17
C ILE A 544 36.76 4.61 -19.88
N VAL A 545 37.80 3.90 -19.41
CA VAL A 545 39.12 4.51 -19.18
C VAL A 545 39.69 5.09 -20.48
N GLU A 546 39.69 4.32 -21.56
CA GLU A 546 40.10 4.76 -22.90
C GLU A 546 39.38 6.05 -23.33
N LYS A 547 38.05 6.10 -23.27
CA LYS A 547 37.26 7.28 -23.64
C LYS A 547 37.49 8.48 -22.70
N THR A 548 37.65 8.27 -21.40
CA THR A 548 38.02 9.39 -20.49
C THR A 548 39.42 9.93 -20.76
N MET A 549 40.35 9.12 -21.27
CA MET A 549 41.70 9.56 -21.65
C MET A 549 41.71 10.26 -23.02
N GLU A 550 40.89 9.83 -23.98
CA GLU A 550 40.61 10.60 -25.21
C GLU A 550 40.05 11.99 -24.85
N ARG A 551 39.08 12.06 -23.94
CA ARG A 551 38.43 13.31 -23.54
C ARG A 551 39.39 14.29 -22.86
N LYS A 552 40.34 13.80 -22.08
CA LYS A 552 41.42 14.62 -21.50
C LYS A 552 42.32 15.19 -22.59
N LYS A 553 42.82 14.35 -23.50
CA LYS A 553 43.65 14.78 -24.64
C LYS A 553 42.93 15.83 -25.51
N GLN A 554 41.64 15.66 -25.77
CA GLN A 554 40.86 16.67 -26.50
C GLN A 554 40.67 17.99 -25.74
N ALA A 555 40.64 17.96 -24.40
CA ALA A 555 40.58 19.16 -23.56
C ALA A 555 41.95 19.84 -23.37
N GLU A 556 43.05 19.08 -23.50
CA GLU A 556 44.44 19.59 -23.49
C GLU A 556 44.85 20.22 -24.84
N LEU A 557 44.06 19.99 -25.90
CA LEU A 557 44.25 20.52 -27.26
C LEU A 557 43.29 21.68 -27.61
N LEU A 558 42.61 22.28 -26.63
CA LEU A 558 41.45 23.18 -26.82
C LEU A 558 41.57 24.56 -26.14
#